data_AF-G9KDP1-F1
#
_entry.id   AF-G9KDP1-F1
#
_cell.length_a   1.000
_cell.length_b   1.000
_cell.length_c   1.000
_cell.angle_alpha   90.00
_cell.angle_beta   90.00
_cell.angle_gamma   90.00
#
_symmetry.space_group_name_H-M   'P 1'
#
loop_
_entity.id
_entity.type
_entity.pdbx_description
1 polymer ?
#
loop_
_entity_poly.entity_id
_entity_poly.type
_entity_poly.pdbx_seq_one_letter_code
_entity_poly.pdbx_strand_id
1 'polypeptide(L)'
;PRYEWFRELQLKWYALPAVANMLLEVGGLEFPGCPFNGWYMGTEIGVRDFCDVQRYNILEEVGRRMGLETHKLASLWKDRAVIEINVAVLHSFQKQNVTIMDHHSAAESFMKYMQSEYRSRGGCPADWIWLVPPISGSITPVFHQEMLNYVLSPFYYYQVEAWKTHTWQDEKKRP
;
A
#
# COMPACT_ATOMS: atom_id res chain seq x y z
N PRO A 1 -13.15 2.60 15.90
CA PRO A 1 -13.92 1.95 16.98
C PRO A 1 -14.35 2.89 18.12
N ARG A 2 -13.48 3.80 18.60
CA ARG A 2 -13.74 4.64 19.78
C ARG A 2 -14.30 6.03 19.48
N TYR A 3 -13.86 6.63 18.38
CA TYR A 3 -14.26 7.98 17.99
C TYR A 3 -15.51 7.95 17.12
N GLU A 4 -16.68 8.22 17.70
CA GLU A 4 -17.95 8.25 16.96
C GLU A 4 -17.94 9.30 15.84
N TRP A 5 -17.32 10.45 16.08
CA TRP A 5 -17.17 11.54 15.11
C TRP A 5 -16.40 11.13 13.86
N PHE A 6 -15.66 10.02 13.88
CA PHE A 6 -14.90 9.57 12.71
C PHE A 6 -15.81 9.27 11.52
N ARG A 7 -17.04 8.79 11.76
CA ARG A 7 -18.04 8.55 10.70
C ARG A 7 -18.49 9.83 10.00
N GLU A 8 -18.39 10.97 10.67
CA GLU A 8 -18.80 12.27 10.13
C GLU A 8 -17.82 12.80 9.08
N LEU A 9 -16.60 12.24 9.00
CA LEU A 9 -15.66 12.51 7.91
C LEU A 9 -16.12 11.91 6.57
N GLN A 10 -17.15 11.04 6.59
CA GLN A 10 -17.74 10.40 5.40
C GLN A 10 -16.72 9.70 4.48
N LEU A 11 -15.64 9.20 5.07
CA LEU A 11 -14.60 8.48 4.34
C LEU A 11 -15.08 7.08 3.99
N LYS A 12 -14.74 6.65 2.78
CA LYS A 12 -14.92 5.29 2.30
C LYS A 12 -13.79 4.95 1.34
N TRP A 13 -13.54 3.65 1.17
CA TRP A 13 -12.58 3.14 0.20
C TRP A 13 -13.14 1.92 -0.52
N TYR A 14 -12.66 1.67 -1.72
CA TYR A 14 -13.00 0.44 -2.44
C TYR A 14 -12.27 -0.76 -1.82
N ALA A 15 -12.86 -1.95 -1.90
CA ALA A 15 -12.34 -3.13 -1.23
C ALA A 15 -11.27 -3.90 -2.03
N LEU A 16 -11.24 -3.71 -3.36
CA LEU A 16 -10.46 -4.52 -4.29
C LEU A 16 -9.26 -3.74 -4.85
N PRO A 17 -8.03 -3.94 -4.35
CA PRO A 17 -6.83 -3.38 -4.97
C PRO A 17 -6.46 -4.19 -6.21
N ALA A 18 -6.71 -3.62 -7.39
CA ALA A 18 -6.37 -4.23 -8.67
C ALA A 18 -5.37 -3.35 -9.45
N VAL A 19 -4.18 -3.89 -9.70
CA VAL A 19 -3.18 -3.27 -10.58
C VAL A 19 -3.54 -3.62 -12.02
N ALA A 20 -3.60 -2.61 -12.90
CA ALA A 20 -4.15 -2.78 -14.25
C ALA A 20 -3.25 -2.26 -15.38
N ASN A 21 -2.02 -1.81 -15.08
CA ASN A 21 -1.12 -1.18 -16.06
C ASN A 21 0.28 -1.81 -16.14
N MET A 22 0.50 -2.96 -15.52
CA MET A 22 1.75 -3.72 -15.63
C MET A 22 1.73 -4.67 -16.84
N LEU A 23 2.92 -5.10 -17.24
CA LEU A 23 3.16 -6.10 -18.29
C LEU A 23 3.68 -7.38 -17.65
N LEU A 24 3.14 -8.53 -18.04
CA LEU A 24 3.70 -9.83 -17.68
C LEU A 24 4.64 -10.31 -18.78
N GLU A 25 5.88 -10.63 -18.40
CA GLU A 25 6.84 -11.33 -19.26
C GLU A 25 6.93 -12.79 -18.84
N VAL A 26 6.86 -13.71 -19.81
CA VAL A 26 7.11 -15.13 -19.60
C VAL A 26 7.74 -15.79 -20.83
N GLY A 27 8.97 -16.28 -20.69
CA GLY A 27 9.66 -17.01 -21.76
C GLY A 27 9.92 -16.16 -23.01
N GLY A 28 10.10 -14.85 -22.85
CA GLY A 28 10.26 -13.87 -23.93
C GLY A 28 8.94 -13.40 -24.56
N LEU A 29 7.78 -13.90 -24.10
CA LEU A 29 6.47 -13.38 -24.51
C LEU A 29 6.03 -12.25 -23.58
N GLU A 30 5.43 -11.21 -24.15
CA GLU A 30 4.93 -10.05 -23.43
C GLU A 30 3.40 -10.01 -23.47
N PHE A 31 2.79 -9.78 -22.31
CA PHE A 31 1.35 -9.61 -22.14
C PHE A 31 1.06 -8.20 -21.58
N PRO A 32 0.86 -7.19 -22.44
CA PRO A 32 0.68 -5.78 -22.02
C PRO A 32 -0.61 -5.51 -21.24
N GLY A 33 -1.57 -6.45 -21.26
CA GLY A 33 -2.85 -6.36 -20.56
C GLY A 33 -3.07 -7.57 -19.66
N CYS A 34 -2.65 -7.47 -18.40
CA CYS A 34 -2.75 -8.54 -17.41
C CYS A 34 -3.14 -8.00 -16.03
N PRO A 35 -4.38 -7.50 -15.83
CA PRO A 35 -4.79 -6.99 -14.53
C PRO A 35 -4.79 -8.09 -13.48
N PHE A 36 -4.29 -7.79 -12.29
CA PHE A 36 -4.24 -8.72 -11.16
C PHE A 36 -4.62 -8.02 -9.85
N ASN A 37 -5.11 -8.79 -8.88
CA ASN A 37 -5.50 -8.28 -7.57
C ASN A 37 -5.09 -9.23 -6.45
N GLY A 38 -5.02 -8.66 -5.25
CA GLY A 38 -5.01 -9.40 -3.99
C GLY A 38 -6.07 -8.81 -3.06
N TRP A 39 -5.68 -8.60 -1.82
CA TRP A 39 -6.42 -7.82 -0.83
C TRP A 39 -5.49 -6.77 -0.22
N TYR A 40 -6.09 -5.75 0.40
CA TYR A 40 -5.32 -4.64 0.97
C TYR A 40 -4.49 -5.05 2.20
N MET A 41 -3.31 -4.45 2.32
CA MET A 41 -2.66 -4.17 3.59
C MET A 41 -3.16 -2.81 4.12
N GLY A 42 -3.59 -2.75 5.38
CA GLY A 42 -4.31 -1.58 5.91
C GLY A 42 -3.57 -0.24 5.79
N THR A 43 -2.24 -0.26 5.79
CA THR A 43 -1.40 0.95 5.66
C THR A 43 -1.41 1.56 4.26
N GLU A 44 -1.79 0.81 3.22
CA GLU A 44 -2.02 1.37 1.88
C GLU A 44 -3.10 2.45 1.95
N ILE A 45 -4.22 2.14 2.60
CA ILE A 45 -5.34 3.07 2.74
C ILE A 45 -5.07 4.09 3.85
N GLY A 46 -4.80 3.60 5.06
CA GLY A 46 -4.76 4.42 6.26
C GLY A 46 -3.58 5.40 6.31
N VAL A 47 -2.46 5.06 5.67
CA VAL A 47 -1.27 5.92 5.59
C VAL A 47 -1.21 6.60 4.23
N ARG A 48 -1.11 5.84 3.14
CA ARG A 48 -0.80 6.42 1.83
C ARG A 48 -1.99 7.13 1.21
N ASP A 49 -3.14 6.47 1.11
CA ASP A 49 -4.31 7.10 0.46
C ASP A 49 -4.87 8.26 1.28
N PHE A 50 -4.97 8.10 2.60
CA PHE A 50 -5.56 9.10 3.47
C PHE A 50 -4.60 10.18 3.97
N CYS A 51 -3.33 9.87 4.25
CA CYS A 51 -2.44 10.80 4.95
C CYS A 51 -1.32 11.40 4.08
N ASP A 52 -1.02 10.86 2.89
CA ASP A 52 -0.07 11.52 1.98
C ASP A 52 -0.61 12.91 1.60
N VAL A 53 0.27 13.92 1.62
CA VAL A 53 -0.10 15.33 1.37
C VAL A 53 -0.61 15.57 -0.05
N GLN A 54 -0.17 14.76 -1.01
CA GLN A 54 -0.59 14.77 -2.41
C GLN A 54 -1.82 13.89 -2.67
N ARG A 55 -2.44 13.32 -1.63
CA ARG A 55 -3.64 12.47 -1.69
C ARG A 55 -4.79 13.13 -0.91
N TYR A 56 -5.57 12.38 -0.13
CA TYR A 56 -6.71 12.95 0.59
C TYR A 56 -6.29 13.89 1.74
N ASN A 57 -5.05 13.78 2.24
CA ASN A 57 -4.44 14.69 3.21
C ASN A 57 -5.33 15.01 4.44
N ILE A 58 -5.96 14.01 5.03
CA ILE A 58 -6.91 14.22 6.15
C ILE A 58 -6.25 14.33 7.53
N LEU A 59 -4.92 14.18 7.59
CA LEU A 59 -4.19 13.96 8.85
C LEU A 59 -4.42 15.09 9.86
N GLU A 60 -4.39 16.35 9.40
CA GLU A 60 -4.59 17.51 10.27
C GLU A 60 -6.02 17.61 10.81
N GLU A 61 -7.04 17.32 9.98
CA GLU A 61 -8.44 17.34 10.41
C GLU A 61 -8.69 16.29 11.51
N VAL A 62 -8.15 15.08 11.33
CA VAL A 62 -8.21 14.03 12.36
C VAL A 62 -7.48 14.48 13.63
N GLY A 63 -6.29 15.07 13.50
CA GLY A 63 -5.53 15.61 14.63
C GLY A 63 -6.29 16.66 15.43
N ARG A 64 -7.01 17.57 14.75
CA ARG A 64 -7.86 18.59 15.40
C ARG A 64 -9.06 17.97 16.12
N ARG A 65 -9.76 17.03 15.50
CA ARG A 65 -10.92 16.35 16.14
C ARG A 65 -10.51 15.46 17.32
N MET A 66 -9.27 14.98 17.34
CA MET A 66 -8.67 14.31 18.49
C MET A 66 -8.22 15.28 19.61
N GLY A 67 -8.30 16.60 19.40
CA GLY A 67 -7.86 17.60 20.37
C GLY A 67 -6.35 17.65 20.57
N LEU A 68 -5.55 17.30 19.54
CA LEU A 68 -4.09 17.29 19.62
C LEU A 68 -3.50 18.68 19.33
N GLU A 69 -2.27 18.92 19.80
CA GLU A 69 -1.49 20.14 19.52
C GLU A 69 -0.99 20.17 18.05
N THR A 70 -1.89 20.33 17.07
CA THR A 70 -1.55 20.23 15.64
C THR A 70 -0.55 21.30 15.13
N HIS A 71 -0.29 22.32 15.94
CA HIS A 71 0.69 23.38 15.68
C HIS A 71 2.10 23.06 16.21
N LYS A 72 2.29 21.99 17.00
CA LYS A 72 3.57 21.65 17.64
C LYS A 72 4.03 20.25 17.23
N LEU A 73 4.97 20.16 16.29
CA LEU A 73 5.45 18.86 15.77
C LEU A 73 6.00 17.92 16.85
N ALA A 74 6.71 18.46 17.85
CA ALA A 74 7.27 17.69 18.95
C ALA A 74 6.21 17.00 19.84
N SER A 75 4.92 17.33 19.71
CA SER A 75 3.83 16.64 20.41
C SER A 75 3.50 15.27 19.81
N LEU A 76 4.11 14.92 18.67
CA LEU A 76 3.85 13.69 17.91
C LEU A 76 2.38 13.53 17.51
N TRP A 77 1.70 14.64 17.25
CA TRP A 77 0.27 14.61 16.91
C TRP A 77 0.01 13.85 15.62
N LYS A 78 0.94 13.92 14.65
CA LYS A 78 0.85 13.20 13.38
C LYS A 78 0.89 11.69 13.59
N ASP A 79 1.83 11.22 14.40
CA ASP A 79 2.02 9.81 14.77
C ASP A 79 0.77 9.28 15.48
N ARG A 80 0.21 10.04 16.43
CA ARG A 80 -1.03 9.67 17.12
C ARG A 80 -2.23 9.60 16.17
N ALA A 81 -2.38 10.58 15.27
CA ALA A 81 -3.50 10.62 14.34
C ALA A 81 -3.44 9.51 13.29
N VAL A 82 -2.27 9.24 12.69
CA VAL A 82 -2.12 8.21 11.65
C VAL A 82 -2.39 6.81 12.19
N ILE A 83 -2.04 6.54 13.45
CA ILE A 83 -2.36 5.27 14.11
C ILE A 83 -3.88 5.10 14.24
N GLU A 84 -4.60 6.12 14.70
CA GLU A 84 -6.06 6.03 14.84
C GLU A 84 -6.79 5.92 13.49
N ILE A 85 -6.27 6.55 12.43
CA ILE A 85 -6.78 6.37 11.06
C ILE A 85 -6.59 4.91 10.61
N ASN A 86 -5.42 4.32 10.84
CA ASN A 86 -5.15 2.92 10.49
C ASN A 86 -6.04 1.94 11.29
N VAL A 87 -6.23 2.20 12.58
CA VAL A 87 -7.16 1.43 13.42
C VAL A 87 -8.59 1.56 12.88
N ALA A 88 -9.01 2.74 12.43
CA ALA A 88 -10.33 2.94 11.83
C ALA A 88 -10.51 2.17 10.52
N VAL A 89 -9.47 2.11 9.66
CA VAL A 89 -9.48 1.32 8.42
C VAL A 89 -9.66 -0.16 8.73
N LEU A 90 -8.77 -0.75 9.55
CA LEU A 90 -8.81 -2.18 9.89
C LEU A 90 -10.14 -2.57 10.54
N HIS A 91 -10.59 -1.78 11.52
CA HIS A 91 -11.88 -2.01 12.19
C HIS A 91 -13.05 -1.95 11.21
N SER A 92 -13.05 -1.03 10.25
CA SER A 92 -14.17 -0.86 9.31
C SER A 92 -14.27 -2.02 8.33
N PHE A 93 -13.14 -2.51 7.80
CA PHE A 93 -13.07 -3.69 6.95
C PHE A 93 -13.50 -4.95 7.71
N GLN A 94 -12.96 -5.17 8.91
CA GLN A 94 -13.32 -6.30 9.77
C GLN A 94 -14.81 -6.28 10.14
N LYS A 95 -15.36 -5.13 10.54
CA LYS A 95 -16.78 -4.98 10.87
C LYS A 95 -17.70 -5.32 9.69
N GLN A 96 -17.25 -5.11 8.46
CA GLN A 96 -18.00 -5.40 7.24
C GLN A 96 -17.65 -6.76 6.62
N ASN A 97 -16.85 -7.58 7.30
CA ASN A 97 -16.38 -8.88 6.83
C ASN A 97 -15.66 -8.80 5.46
N VAL A 98 -14.91 -7.72 5.23
CA VAL A 98 -14.07 -7.56 4.04
C VAL A 98 -12.63 -7.90 4.40
N THR A 99 -12.00 -8.75 3.58
CA THR A 99 -10.61 -9.18 3.80
C THR A 99 -9.66 -7.99 3.80
N ILE A 100 -8.84 -7.91 4.85
CA ILE A 100 -7.75 -6.96 5.00
C ILE A 100 -6.68 -7.58 5.90
N MET A 101 -5.43 -7.15 5.75
CA MET A 101 -4.32 -7.57 6.63
C MET A 101 -3.66 -6.35 7.26
N ASP A 102 -3.30 -6.43 8.53
CA ASP A 102 -2.44 -5.41 9.15
C ASP A 102 -0.96 -5.62 8.78
N HIS A 103 -0.17 -4.56 8.93
CA HIS A 103 1.22 -4.56 8.50
C HIS A 103 2.16 -5.40 9.38
N HIS A 104 1.80 -5.69 10.64
CA HIS A 104 2.59 -6.59 11.48
C HIS A 104 2.41 -8.03 11.02
N SER A 105 1.15 -8.47 10.85
CA SER A 105 0.84 -9.80 10.31
C SER A 105 1.43 -10.02 8.92
N ALA A 106 1.36 -9.00 8.05
CA ALA A 106 1.95 -9.05 6.71
C ALA A 106 3.47 -9.23 6.75
N ALA A 107 4.17 -8.47 7.59
CA ALA A 107 5.62 -8.57 7.75
C ALA A 107 6.05 -9.93 8.33
N GLU A 108 5.36 -10.45 9.34
CA GLU A 108 5.64 -11.79 9.87
C GLU A 108 5.39 -12.89 8.83
N SER A 109 4.31 -12.78 8.05
CA SER A 109 4.02 -13.71 6.97
C SER A 109 5.11 -13.68 5.90
N PHE A 110 5.58 -12.49 5.52
CA PHE A 110 6.66 -12.33 4.54
C PHE A 110 7.97 -12.99 5.03
N MET A 111 8.32 -12.87 6.31
CA MET A 111 9.52 -13.51 6.86
C MET A 111 9.46 -15.04 6.76
N LYS A 112 8.28 -15.64 7.00
CA LYS A 112 8.07 -17.09 6.82
C LYS A 112 8.21 -17.49 5.35
N TYR A 113 7.65 -16.70 4.44
CA TYR A 113 7.79 -16.89 3.00
C TYR A 113 9.27 -16.81 2.58
N MET A 114 9.99 -15.76 2.96
CA MET A 114 11.40 -15.58 2.63
C MET A 114 12.24 -16.77 3.12
N GLN A 115 12.03 -17.24 4.35
CA GLN A 115 12.72 -18.42 4.87
C GLN A 115 12.44 -19.69 4.03
N SER A 116 11.19 -19.89 3.60
CA SER A 116 10.83 -20.99 2.73
C SER A 116 11.54 -20.90 1.38
N GLU A 117 11.57 -19.72 0.75
CA GLU A 117 12.20 -19.50 -0.56
C GLU A 117 13.71 -19.76 -0.51
N TYR A 118 14.40 -19.32 0.55
CA TYR A 118 15.80 -19.63 0.73
C TYR A 118 16.05 -21.14 0.86
N ARG A 119 15.18 -21.87 1.58
CA ARG A 119 15.30 -23.33 1.71
C ARG A 119 15.01 -24.07 0.41
N SER A 120 14.02 -23.60 -0.35
CA SER A 120 13.56 -24.27 -1.57
C SER A 120 14.43 -23.99 -2.79
N ARG A 121 14.95 -22.76 -2.92
CA ARG A 121 15.67 -22.32 -4.13
C ARG A 121 16.89 -21.44 -3.89
N GLY A 122 17.30 -21.21 -2.64
CA GLY A 122 18.55 -20.50 -2.30
C GLY A 122 18.48 -18.97 -2.38
N GLY A 123 17.29 -18.37 -2.56
CA GLY A 123 17.15 -16.92 -2.60
C GLY A 123 15.71 -16.42 -2.73
N CYS A 124 15.50 -15.16 -2.37
CA CYS A 124 14.23 -14.45 -2.51
C CYS A 124 14.51 -13.01 -2.96
N PRO A 125 14.22 -12.61 -4.21
CA PRO A 125 14.33 -11.22 -4.62
C PRO A 125 13.37 -10.37 -3.79
N ALA A 126 13.88 -9.32 -3.17
CA ALA A 126 13.13 -8.51 -2.21
C ALA A 126 13.61 -7.06 -2.24
N ASP A 127 12.68 -6.13 -2.45
CA ASP A 127 12.93 -4.68 -2.40
C ASP A 127 12.58 -4.14 -1.00
N TRP A 128 13.61 -3.94 -0.18
CA TRP A 128 13.46 -3.48 1.20
C TRP A 128 12.69 -2.16 1.32
N ILE A 129 12.87 -1.24 0.34
CA ILE A 129 12.23 0.09 0.35
C ILE A 129 10.71 -0.03 0.25
N TRP A 130 10.22 -1.03 -0.48
CA TRP A 130 8.79 -1.29 -0.65
C TRP A 130 8.21 -2.24 0.40
N LEU A 131 9.02 -3.16 0.92
CA LEU A 131 8.57 -4.18 1.88
C LEU A 131 8.41 -3.66 3.30
N VAL A 132 9.23 -2.68 3.72
CA VAL A 132 9.06 -2.05 5.03
C VAL A 132 7.80 -1.20 5.03
N PRO A 133 6.84 -1.43 5.94
CA PRO A 133 5.60 -0.65 5.97
C PRO A 133 5.85 0.85 6.20
N PRO A 134 4.99 1.73 5.68
CA PRO A 134 5.20 3.19 5.71
C PRO A 134 5.01 3.81 7.11
N ILE A 135 4.61 3.02 8.11
CA ILE A 135 4.56 3.38 9.53
C ILE A 135 5.13 2.22 10.35
N SER A 136 5.63 2.52 11.55
CA SER A 136 6.12 1.51 12.50
C SER A 136 7.24 0.61 11.96
N GLY A 137 8.06 1.11 11.01
CA GLY A 137 9.04 0.33 10.25
C GLY A 137 9.91 -0.60 11.10
N SER A 138 10.70 -0.05 12.03
CA SER A 138 11.61 -0.86 12.89
C SER A 138 10.92 -1.75 13.92
N ILE A 139 9.61 -1.62 14.09
CA ILE A 139 8.78 -2.51 14.93
C ILE A 139 8.28 -3.71 14.12
N THR A 140 8.60 -3.78 12.82
CA THR A 140 8.33 -4.95 11.97
C THR A 140 9.61 -5.74 11.72
N PRO A 141 9.54 -7.08 11.58
CA PRO A 141 10.73 -7.90 11.42
C PRO A 141 11.46 -7.65 10.10
N VAL A 142 10.76 -7.23 9.05
CA VAL A 142 11.34 -6.95 7.72
C VAL A 142 12.35 -5.80 7.73
N PHE A 143 12.23 -4.87 8.67
CA PHE A 143 13.19 -3.77 8.80
C PHE A 143 14.60 -4.26 9.11
N HIS A 144 14.72 -5.30 9.94
CA HIS A 144 16.01 -5.83 10.41
C HIS A 144 16.60 -6.92 9.50
N GLN A 145 15.92 -7.24 8.39
CA GLN A 145 16.33 -8.27 7.46
C GLN A 145 17.08 -7.64 6.27
N GLU A 146 18.32 -8.03 6.07
CA GLU A 146 19.06 -7.69 4.84
C GLU A 146 18.45 -8.42 3.64
N MET A 147 18.33 -7.73 2.51
CA MET A 147 17.63 -8.22 1.33
C MET A 147 18.46 -7.93 0.07
N LEU A 148 18.38 -8.83 -0.91
CA LEU A 148 18.92 -8.62 -2.25
C LEU A 148 17.77 -8.40 -3.23
N ASN A 149 17.84 -7.30 -3.99
CA ASN A 149 16.88 -6.99 -5.02
C ASN A 149 17.47 -7.33 -6.40
N TYR A 150 16.78 -8.19 -7.15
CA TYR A 150 17.19 -8.62 -8.49
C TYR A 150 15.97 -9.12 -9.25
N VAL A 151 16.04 -9.07 -10.58
CA VAL A 151 14.93 -9.47 -11.47
C VAL A 151 15.15 -10.92 -11.93
N LEU A 152 14.10 -11.72 -11.86
CA LEU A 152 14.02 -13.07 -12.43
C LEU A 152 13.03 -13.05 -13.62
N SER A 153 12.86 -14.18 -14.31
CA SER A 153 11.76 -14.38 -15.27
C SER A 153 11.02 -15.67 -14.89
N PRO A 154 9.66 -15.72 -14.96
CA PRO A 154 8.72 -14.65 -15.35
C PRO A 154 8.69 -13.42 -14.42
N PHE A 155 8.26 -12.26 -14.91
CA PHE A 155 8.21 -11.02 -14.12
C PHE A 155 7.10 -10.04 -14.53
N TYR A 156 6.70 -9.19 -13.59
CA TYR A 156 5.80 -8.06 -13.84
C TYR A 156 6.58 -6.76 -14.01
N TYR A 157 6.56 -6.19 -15.21
CA TYR A 157 7.22 -4.92 -15.53
C TYR A 157 6.25 -3.75 -15.50
N TYR A 158 6.77 -2.56 -15.20
CA TYR A 158 6.07 -1.30 -15.51
C TYR A 158 6.07 -1.06 -17.02
N GLN A 159 5.07 -0.28 -17.47
CA GLN A 159 4.94 0.15 -18.86
C GLN A 159 4.90 1.68 -18.93
N VAL A 160 5.28 2.23 -20.08
CA VAL A 160 5.01 3.64 -20.39
C VAL A 160 3.49 3.83 -20.45
N GLU A 161 2.99 4.91 -19.86
CA GLU A 161 1.56 5.24 -19.90
C GLU A 161 1.06 5.27 -21.36
N ALA A 162 -0.01 4.53 -21.64
CA ALA A 162 -0.46 4.27 -23.01
C ALA A 162 -0.71 5.55 -23.81
N TRP A 163 -1.27 6.59 -23.20
CA TRP A 163 -1.56 7.87 -23.89
C TRP A 163 -0.30 8.64 -24.32
N LYS A 164 0.88 8.34 -23.75
CA LYS A 164 2.15 8.98 -24.17
C LYS A 164 2.69 8.41 -25.47
N THR A 165 2.33 7.17 -25.82
CA THR A 165 2.85 6.45 -27.00
C THR A 165 1.76 6.06 -27.99
N HIS A 166 0.48 6.23 -27.64
CA HIS A 166 -0.65 5.89 -28.50
C HIS A 166 -0.69 6.74 -29.77
N THR A 167 -0.82 6.07 -30.92
CA THR A 167 -1.11 6.71 -32.20
C THR A 167 -2.63 6.74 -32.40
N TRP A 168 -3.23 7.92 -32.19
CA TRP A 168 -4.66 8.13 -32.34
C TRP A 168 -5.09 7.92 -33.81
N GLN A 169 -6.08 7.06 -34.04
CA GLN A 169 -6.61 6.84 -35.40
C GLN A 169 -7.43 8.03 -35.93
N ASP A 170 -8.02 8.80 -35.02
CA ASP A 170 -8.72 10.05 -35.30
C ASP A 170 -8.00 11.18 -34.59
N GLU A 171 -7.19 11.95 -35.33
CA GLU A 171 -6.37 13.04 -34.77
C GLU A 171 -7.22 14.13 -34.09
N LYS A 172 -8.51 14.25 -34.45
CA LYS A 172 -9.42 15.22 -33.82
C LYS A 172 -9.80 14.83 -32.39
N LYS A 173 -9.54 13.58 -31.97
CA LYS A 173 -9.83 13.05 -30.64
C LYS A 173 -8.60 12.96 -29.74
N ARG A 174 -7.47 13.51 -30.17
CA ARG A 174 -6.28 13.60 -29.32
C ARG A 174 -6.59 14.50 -28.10
N PRO A 175 -6.46 13.99 -26.86
CA PRO A 175 -6.70 14.75 -25.64
C PRO A 175 -5.60 15.78 -25.37
#